data_AF-A0A964EZB8-F1
#
_entry.id   AF-A0A964EZB8-F1
#
_cell.length_a   1.000
_cell.length_b   1.000
_cell.length_c   1.000
_cell.angle_alpha   90.00
_cell.angle_beta   90.00
_cell.angle_gamma   90.00
#
_symmetry.space_group_name_H-M   'P 1'
#
loop_
_entity.id
_entity.type
_entity.pdbx_description
1 polymer ?
#
loop_
_entity_poly.entity_id
_entity_poly.type
_entity_poly.pdbx_seq_one_letter_code
_entity_poly.pdbx_strand_id
1 'polypeptide(L)'
;MKRLQHDNATPEMDIPQVDAPTPEFQQGRGNSFAVEQLQEQRAVEQGELAPVDVVAIDQELSFAVLFARMFHPGSVDASGGVKALVDNVLAQADGHPVRTLTIYAHGLPGQLFVGDDHLNGADLREYIPELERLAPHFHETGKAEIHGCNFGAGKAGDNAVYVLSQVWGVPVTAGVFMQNGAPGFEGGTVTWGPDEEGTPRFSQDPARTDGIMAGIEATFDAASGFYDGTLSRIEDIERWLFED
;
A
#
# COMPACT_ATOMS: atom_id res chain seq x y z
N MET A 1 -37.05 -44.46 -50.30
CA MET A 1 -36.48 -43.58 -49.26
C MET A 1 -35.78 -44.44 -48.22
N LYS A 2 -34.44 -44.55 -48.27
CA LYS A 2 -33.63 -45.33 -47.32
C LYS A 2 -33.21 -44.41 -46.17
N ARG A 3 -33.58 -44.77 -44.93
CA ARG A 3 -33.07 -44.11 -43.70
C ARG A 3 -31.66 -44.62 -43.42
N LEU A 4 -30.70 -43.71 -43.37
CA LEU A 4 -29.37 -43.94 -42.81
C LEU A 4 -29.48 -43.88 -41.29
N GLN A 5 -29.19 -44.99 -40.61
CA GLN A 5 -28.86 -44.99 -39.19
C GLN A 5 -27.39 -44.58 -39.06
N HIS A 6 -27.10 -43.63 -38.18
CA HIS A 6 -25.74 -43.27 -37.78
C HIS A 6 -25.58 -43.72 -36.33
N ASP A 7 -24.75 -44.73 -36.13
CA ASP A 7 -24.35 -45.21 -34.82
C ASP A 7 -23.24 -44.28 -34.29
N ASN A 8 -23.57 -43.54 -33.23
CA ASN A 8 -22.64 -42.68 -32.51
C ASN A 8 -21.99 -43.51 -31.39
N ALA A 9 -20.81 -44.07 -31.65
CA ALA A 9 -19.95 -44.63 -30.61
C ALA A 9 -18.80 -43.66 -30.35
N THR A 10 -18.83 -43.00 -29.19
CA THR A 10 -17.70 -42.22 -28.67
C THR A 10 -16.61 -43.17 -28.15
N PRO A 11 -15.32 -42.95 -28.49
CA PRO A 11 -14.22 -43.71 -27.91
C PRO A 11 -13.96 -43.27 -26.46
N GLU A 12 -13.95 -44.22 -25.52
CA GLU A 12 -13.43 -44.01 -24.16
C GLU A 12 -11.92 -43.74 -24.24
N MET A 13 -11.50 -42.55 -23.84
CA MET A 13 -10.08 -42.26 -23.58
C MET A 13 -9.76 -42.65 -22.13
N ASP A 14 -8.83 -43.58 -21.99
CA ASP A 14 -8.28 -44.02 -20.72
C ASP A 14 -7.36 -42.92 -20.15
N ILE A 15 -7.82 -42.24 -19.11
CA ILE A 15 -7.05 -41.19 -18.43
C ILE A 15 -6.19 -41.86 -17.36
N PRO A 16 -4.86 -41.74 -17.42
CA PRO A 16 -3.99 -42.32 -16.39
C PRO A 16 -4.31 -41.70 -15.03
N GLN A 17 -4.58 -42.55 -14.03
CA GLN A 17 -4.71 -42.11 -12.65
C GLN A 17 -3.38 -41.52 -12.18
N VAL A 18 -3.38 -40.22 -11.92
CA VAL A 18 -2.31 -39.53 -11.22
C VAL A 18 -2.44 -39.82 -9.73
N ASP A 19 -1.41 -40.42 -9.15
CA ASP A 19 -1.32 -40.68 -7.72
C ASP A 19 -1.45 -39.37 -6.92
N ALA A 20 -2.18 -39.43 -5.81
CA ALA A 20 -2.35 -38.30 -4.91
C ALA A 20 -0.99 -37.85 -4.34
N PRO A 21 -0.71 -36.54 -4.26
CA PRO A 21 0.54 -36.06 -3.69
C PRO A 21 0.62 -36.42 -2.20
N THR A 22 1.77 -36.94 -1.77
CA THR A 22 2.07 -37.27 -0.37
C THR A 22 2.26 -36.00 0.47
N PRO A 23 1.92 -35.99 1.78
CA PRO A 23 1.69 -34.76 2.56
C PRO A 23 2.96 -34.05 3.10
N GLU A 24 4.17 -34.38 2.64
CA GLU A 24 5.39 -34.07 3.42
C GLU A 24 6.15 -32.79 3.05
N PHE A 25 5.55 -31.84 2.33
CA PHE A 25 6.26 -30.61 1.90
C PHE A 25 5.53 -29.28 2.18
N GLN A 26 5.07 -29.05 3.42
CA GLN A 26 4.52 -27.73 3.83
C GLN A 26 4.96 -27.19 5.21
N GLN A 27 6.09 -27.62 5.79
CA GLN A 27 6.47 -27.18 7.15
C GLN A 27 7.28 -25.87 7.25
N GLY A 28 7.39 -25.06 6.19
CA GLY A 28 8.25 -23.86 6.19
C GLY A 28 7.58 -22.49 6.27
N ARG A 29 6.33 -22.35 5.82
CA ARG A 29 5.64 -21.04 5.70
C ARG A 29 4.20 -21.01 6.22
N GLY A 30 3.72 -22.11 6.79
CA GLY A 30 2.32 -22.23 7.24
C GLY A 30 2.03 -21.68 8.64
N ASN A 31 3.05 -21.37 9.44
CA ASN A 31 2.84 -21.10 10.86
C ASN A 31 2.43 -19.65 11.18
N SER A 32 2.87 -18.64 10.41
CA SER A 32 2.51 -17.24 10.73
C SER A 32 1.05 -16.95 10.40
N PHE A 33 0.59 -17.38 9.22
CA PHE A 33 -0.80 -17.16 8.78
C PHE A 33 -1.81 -17.89 9.67
N ALA A 34 -1.49 -19.12 10.09
CA ALA A 34 -2.35 -19.87 11.00
C ALA A 34 -2.42 -19.23 12.40
N VAL A 35 -1.32 -18.65 12.88
CA VAL A 35 -1.29 -17.93 14.17
C VAL A 35 -2.10 -16.63 14.09
N GLU A 36 -1.97 -15.87 13.01
CA GLU A 36 -2.73 -14.64 12.78
C GLU A 36 -4.23 -14.92 12.71
N GLN A 37 -4.66 -15.92 11.92
CA GLN A 37 -6.08 -16.32 11.86
C GLN A 37 -6.63 -16.77 13.21
N LEU A 38 -5.83 -17.46 14.03
CA LEU A 38 -6.25 -17.89 15.36
C LEU A 38 -6.37 -16.71 16.34
N GLN A 39 -5.53 -15.69 16.21
CA GLN A 39 -5.63 -14.46 17.00
C GLN A 39 -6.87 -13.66 16.61
N GLU A 40 -7.11 -13.49 15.31
CA GLU A 40 -8.31 -12.83 14.79
C GLU A 40 -9.59 -13.54 15.26
N GLN A 41 -9.64 -14.87 15.18
CA GLN A 41 -10.78 -15.65 15.67
C GLN A 41 -11.02 -15.44 17.16
N ARG A 42 -9.95 -15.39 17.97
CA ARG A 42 -10.07 -15.13 19.41
C ARG A 42 -10.52 -13.72 19.74
N ALA A 43 -10.04 -12.71 19.00
CA ALA A 43 -10.45 -11.32 19.15
C ALA A 43 -11.96 -11.17 18.87
N VAL A 44 -12.44 -11.78 17.77
CA VAL A 44 -13.87 -11.84 17.42
C VAL A 44 -14.69 -12.58 18.49
N GLU A 45 -14.17 -13.70 19.01
CA GLU A 45 -14.81 -14.43 20.12
C GLU A 45 -14.86 -13.61 21.42
N GLN A 46 -13.94 -12.68 21.62
CA GLN A 46 -13.90 -11.73 22.74
C GLN A 46 -14.73 -10.47 22.50
N GLY A 47 -15.36 -10.35 21.33
CA GLY A 47 -16.20 -9.20 20.97
C GLY A 47 -15.42 -7.99 20.45
N GLU A 48 -14.14 -8.15 20.13
CA GLU A 48 -13.37 -7.14 19.40
C GLU A 48 -13.77 -7.15 17.91
N LEU A 49 -13.84 -5.96 17.33
CA LEU A 49 -14.19 -5.80 15.93
C LEU A 49 -13.04 -6.30 15.05
N ALA A 50 -13.36 -7.17 14.08
CA ALA A 50 -12.36 -7.70 13.15
C ALA A 50 -11.73 -6.55 12.32
N PRO A 51 -10.40 -6.56 12.08
CA PRO A 51 -9.75 -5.52 11.29
C PRO A 51 -10.25 -5.49 9.84
N VAL A 52 -10.32 -4.29 9.26
CA VAL A 52 -10.80 -4.05 7.89
C VAL A 52 -9.72 -3.45 7.00
N ASP A 53 -9.81 -3.72 5.70
CA ASP A 53 -9.02 -3.02 4.69
C ASP A 53 -9.88 -1.90 4.09
N VAL A 54 -9.32 -0.69 4.02
CA VAL A 54 -9.99 0.49 3.47
C VAL A 54 -9.22 0.98 2.26
N VAL A 55 -9.93 1.19 1.15
CA VAL A 55 -9.37 1.75 -0.08
C VAL A 55 -9.98 3.13 -0.32
N ALA A 56 -9.15 4.16 -0.40
CA ALA A 56 -9.56 5.51 -0.73
C ALA A 56 -9.08 5.91 -2.13
N ILE A 57 -9.94 6.55 -2.91
CA ILE A 57 -9.65 6.91 -4.30
C ILE A 57 -10.01 8.37 -4.55
N ASP A 58 -9.02 9.17 -4.93
CA ASP A 58 -9.21 10.52 -5.46
C ASP A 58 -9.80 10.46 -6.88
N GLN A 59 -10.94 11.13 -7.10
CA GLN A 59 -11.76 11.00 -8.32
C GLN A 59 -11.24 11.82 -9.50
N GLU A 60 -10.25 12.69 -9.30
CA GLU A 60 -9.61 13.47 -10.36
C GLU A 60 -8.76 12.59 -11.32
N LEU A 61 -8.63 11.27 -11.08
CA LEU A 61 -7.95 10.36 -12.02
C LEU A 61 -8.86 9.95 -13.19
N SER A 62 -8.54 10.43 -14.39
CA SER A 62 -9.00 9.82 -15.64
C SER A 62 -8.55 8.35 -15.71
N PHE A 63 -9.43 7.42 -16.11
CA PHE A 63 -9.17 5.99 -16.40
C PHE A 63 -8.57 5.11 -15.28
N ALA A 64 -7.55 5.55 -14.53
CA ALA A 64 -6.96 4.81 -13.41
C ALA A 64 -7.95 4.63 -12.23
N VAL A 65 -8.80 5.63 -11.93
CA VAL A 65 -9.94 5.47 -11.00
C VAL A 65 -10.89 4.36 -11.44
N LEU A 66 -11.11 4.21 -12.75
CA LEU A 66 -12.03 3.19 -13.27
C LEU A 66 -11.52 1.79 -12.94
N PHE A 67 -10.21 1.56 -13.09
CA PHE A 67 -9.60 0.28 -12.71
C PHE A 67 -9.58 0.08 -11.20
N ALA A 68 -9.13 1.09 -10.43
CA ALA A 68 -9.11 0.98 -8.98
C ALA A 68 -10.52 0.67 -8.43
N ARG A 69 -11.58 1.35 -8.92
CA ARG A 69 -12.97 1.05 -8.52
C ARG A 69 -13.48 -0.30 -9.02
N MET A 70 -13.04 -0.75 -10.19
CA MET A 70 -13.40 -2.08 -10.69
C MET A 70 -12.85 -3.19 -9.78
N PHE A 71 -11.64 -3.01 -9.24
CA PHE A 71 -11.00 -3.99 -8.38
C PHE A 71 -11.31 -3.80 -6.89
N HIS A 72 -11.77 -2.62 -6.48
CA HIS A 72 -12.07 -2.28 -5.09
C HIS A 72 -13.53 -1.82 -4.91
N PRO A 73 -14.51 -2.72 -5.07
CA PRO A 73 -15.91 -2.42 -4.77
C PRO A 73 -16.05 -2.15 -3.27
N GLY A 74 -16.41 -0.91 -2.90
CA GLY A 74 -16.41 -0.44 -1.50
C GLY A 74 -15.33 0.58 -1.18
N SER A 75 -14.57 1.03 -2.19
CA SER A 75 -13.67 2.17 -2.03
C SER A 75 -14.42 3.45 -1.64
N VAL A 76 -13.77 4.26 -0.82
CA VAL A 76 -14.26 5.58 -0.41
C VAL A 76 -13.73 6.68 -1.31
N ASP A 77 -14.49 7.77 -1.38
CA ASP A 77 -14.10 8.96 -2.13
C ASP A 77 -13.10 9.81 -1.32
N ALA A 78 -12.04 10.27 -1.97
CA ALA A 78 -11.06 11.19 -1.40
C ALA A 78 -10.99 12.55 -2.13
N SER A 79 -11.85 12.79 -3.14
CA SER A 79 -11.80 13.99 -3.99
C SER A 79 -12.15 15.30 -3.28
N GLY A 80 -12.67 15.23 -2.05
CA GLY A 80 -13.00 16.42 -1.25
C GLY A 80 -11.85 16.96 -0.40
N GLY A 81 -10.59 16.57 -0.66
CA GLY A 81 -9.44 16.97 0.15
C GLY A 81 -9.03 15.96 1.21
N VAL A 82 -7.96 16.26 1.94
CA VAL A 82 -7.43 15.44 3.04
C VAL A 82 -8.47 15.21 4.13
N LYS A 83 -9.26 16.24 4.44
CA LYS A 83 -10.35 16.10 5.42
C LYS A 83 -11.39 15.07 4.97
N ALA A 84 -11.80 15.10 3.70
CA ALA A 84 -12.76 14.15 3.17
C ALA A 84 -12.18 12.73 3.13
N LEU A 85 -10.91 12.59 2.74
CA LEU A 85 -10.17 11.33 2.82
C LEU A 85 -10.26 10.73 4.24
N VAL A 86 -9.86 11.50 5.26
CA VAL A 86 -9.86 11.03 6.66
C VAL A 86 -11.26 10.69 7.14
N ASP A 87 -12.23 11.60 6.97
CA ASP A 87 -13.60 11.38 7.42
C ASP A 87 -14.23 10.15 6.76
N ASN A 88 -14.00 9.94 5.47
CA ASN A 88 -14.57 8.81 4.75
C ASN A 88 -13.89 7.49 5.11
N VAL A 89 -12.57 7.48 5.35
CA VAL A 89 -11.86 6.28 5.85
C VAL A 89 -12.41 5.88 7.21
N LEU A 90 -12.55 6.84 8.13
CA LEU A 90 -13.08 6.58 9.47
C LEU A 90 -14.54 6.11 9.42
N ALA A 91 -15.36 6.71 8.56
CA ALA A 91 -16.75 6.28 8.36
C ALA A 91 -16.85 4.86 7.79
N GLN A 92 -15.97 4.51 6.85
CA GLN A 92 -15.92 3.16 6.26
C GLN A 92 -15.40 2.11 7.25
N ALA A 93 -14.46 2.49 8.11
CA ALA A 93 -13.98 1.64 9.17
C ALA A 93 -15.05 1.36 10.23
N ASP A 94 -15.97 2.31 10.49
CA ASP A 94 -17.09 2.16 11.43
C ASP A 94 -16.67 1.61 12.81
N GLY A 95 -15.52 2.09 13.30
CA GLY A 95 -14.93 1.68 14.58
C GLY A 95 -14.11 0.37 14.53
N HIS A 96 -14.08 -0.34 13.41
CA HIS A 96 -13.16 -1.46 13.20
C HIS A 96 -11.71 -0.95 13.08
N PRO A 97 -10.71 -1.70 13.60
CA PRO A 97 -9.31 -1.39 13.34
C PRO A 97 -8.97 -1.48 11.85
N VAL A 98 -8.15 -0.58 11.34
CA VAL A 98 -7.69 -0.56 9.95
C VAL A 98 -6.45 -1.43 9.81
N ARG A 99 -6.55 -2.54 9.08
CA ARG A 99 -5.42 -3.43 8.74
C ARG A 99 -4.62 -2.88 7.57
N THR A 100 -5.28 -2.44 6.52
CA THR A 100 -4.63 -1.80 5.36
C THR A 100 -5.38 -0.54 4.97
N LEU A 101 -4.68 0.57 4.84
CA LEU A 101 -5.17 1.76 4.15
C LEU A 101 -4.48 1.89 2.79
N THR A 102 -5.21 1.70 1.70
CA THR A 102 -4.68 1.91 0.34
C THR A 102 -5.24 3.20 -0.23
N ILE A 103 -4.37 4.13 -0.64
CA ILE A 103 -4.76 5.41 -1.23
C ILE A 103 -4.34 5.45 -2.69
N TYR A 104 -5.30 5.64 -3.59
CA TYR A 104 -5.06 5.90 -5.02
C TYR A 104 -5.31 7.37 -5.31
N ALA A 105 -4.28 8.05 -5.81
CA ALA A 105 -4.31 9.49 -6.07
C ALA A 105 -3.32 9.84 -7.18
N HIS A 106 -3.42 11.05 -7.74
CA HIS A 106 -2.34 11.56 -8.57
C HIS A 106 -1.12 11.86 -7.71
N GLY A 107 0.06 11.84 -8.32
CA GLY A 107 1.27 12.18 -7.59
C GLY A 107 2.42 12.63 -8.47
N LEU A 108 3.40 13.22 -7.79
CA LEU A 108 4.75 13.51 -8.24
C LEU A 108 5.73 13.05 -7.15
N PRO A 109 7.05 13.04 -7.40
CA PRO A 109 8.05 12.79 -6.36
C PRO A 109 7.83 13.64 -5.10
N GLY A 110 7.46 12.99 -3.99
CA GLY A 110 7.16 13.62 -2.70
C GLY A 110 5.89 14.46 -2.65
N GLN A 111 4.97 14.29 -3.60
CA GLN A 111 3.70 15.02 -3.64
C GLN A 111 2.54 14.10 -3.98
N LEU A 112 1.50 14.10 -3.14
CA LEU A 112 0.24 13.39 -3.39
C LEU A 112 -0.87 14.44 -3.52
N PHE A 113 -1.68 14.34 -4.56
CA PHE A 113 -2.83 15.22 -4.77
C PHE A 113 -4.09 14.50 -4.28
N VAL A 114 -4.83 15.12 -3.38
CA VAL A 114 -6.07 14.57 -2.80
C VAL A 114 -7.13 15.66 -2.94
N GLY A 115 -7.99 15.58 -3.95
CA GLY A 115 -8.83 16.71 -4.33
C GLY A 115 -7.97 17.93 -4.71
N ASP A 116 -8.29 19.09 -4.14
CA ASP A 116 -7.51 20.33 -4.30
C ASP A 116 -6.32 20.43 -3.32
N ASP A 117 -6.16 19.47 -2.40
CA ASP A 117 -5.10 19.50 -1.38
C ASP A 117 -3.83 18.82 -1.89
N HIS A 118 -2.68 19.42 -1.53
CA HIS A 118 -1.36 18.96 -1.93
C HIS A 118 -0.62 18.44 -0.69
N LEU A 119 -0.41 17.14 -0.60
CA LEU A 119 0.40 16.53 0.46
C LEU A 119 1.85 16.47 -0.02
N ASN A 120 2.63 17.51 0.30
CA ASN A 120 4.06 17.61 -0.01
C ASN A 120 4.86 18.11 1.20
N GLY A 121 6.19 18.13 1.14
CA GLY A 121 7.03 18.54 2.28
C GLY A 121 6.74 19.94 2.87
N ALA A 122 6.19 20.88 2.09
CA ALA A 122 5.82 22.21 2.57
C ALA A 122 4.45 22.21 3.28
N ASP A 123 3.48 21.51 2.69
CA ASP A 123 2.07 21.59 3.09
C ASP A 123 1.65 20.44 4.02
N LEU A 124 2.40 19.33 4.04
CA LEU A 124 2.09 18.13 4.84
C LEU A 124 1.92 18.49 6.32
N ARG A 125 2.70 19.46 6.82
CA ARG A 125 2.59 19.96 8.20
C ARG A 125 1.21 20.54 8.52
N GLU A 126 0.58 21.21 7.58
CA GLU A 126 -0.76 21.79 7.77
C GLU A 126 -1.82 20.69 7.92
N TYR A 127 -1.59 19.54 7.28
CA TYR A 127 -2.48 18.40 7.29
C TYR A 127 -2.18 17.38 8.40
N ILE A 128 -1.03 17.46 9.09
CA ILE A 128 -0.67 16.54 10.19
C ILE A 128 -1.82 16.38 11.20
N PRO A 129 -2.43 17.44 11.76
CA PRO A 129 -3.49 17.28 12.76
C PRO A 129 -4.71 16.51 12.23
N GLU A 130 -4.99 16.60 10.93
CA GLU A 130 -6.09 15.89 10.29
C GLU A 130 -5.70 14.43 10.01
N LEU A 131 -4.48 14.19 9.51
CA LEU A 131 -3.95 12.84 9.23
C LEU A 131 -3.74 12.01 10.50
N GLU A 132 -3.30 12.63 11.61
CA GLU A 132 -3.12 12.00 12.92
C GLU A 132 -4.41 11.40 13.46
N ARG A 133 -5.58 11.89 13.02
CA ARG A 133 -6.89 11.31 13.41
C ARG A 133 -7.01 9.84 13.00
N LEU A 134 -6.25 9.36 12.01
CA LEU A 134 -6.26 7.96 11.59
C LEU A 134 -5.38 7.06 12.48
N ALA A 135 -4.36 7.62 13.15
CA ALA A 135 -3.38 6.85 13.92
C ALA A 135 -4.01 5.90 14.96
N PRO A 136 -4.95 6.32 15.84
CA PRO A 136 -5.52 5.43 16.85
C PRO A 136 -6.48 4.38 16.26
N HIS A 137 -6.76 4.44 14.96
CA HIS A 137 -7.65 3.49 14.28
C HIS A 137 -6.90 2.39 13.54
N PHE A 138 -5.58 2.46 13.41
CA PHE A 138 -4.82 1.36 12.82
C PHE A 138 -4.77 0.14 13.76
N HIS A 139 -4.80 -1.04 13.17
CA HIS A 139 -4.50 -2.30 13.85
C HIS A 139 -3.01 -2.34 14.26
N GLU A 140 -2.66 -3.16 15.26
CA GLU A 140 -1.27 -3.32 15.72
C GLU A 140 -0.30 -3.81 14.64
N THR A 141 -0.82 -4.55 13.65
CA THR A 141 -0.09 -5.00 12.45
C THR A 141 -0.49 -4.21 11.19
N GLY A 142 -1.13 -3.06 11.38
CA GLY A 142 -1.65 -2.22 10.30
C GLY A 142 -0.55 -1.67 9.39
N LYS A 143 -0.94 -1.25 8.19
CA LYS A 143 -0.04 -0.60 7.21
C LYS A 143 -0.80 0.34 6.28
N ALA A 144 -0.07 1.22 5.60
CA ALA A 144 -0.60 2.06 4.54
C ALA A 144 0.16 1.89 3.22
N GLU A 145 -0.56 1.99 2.11
CA GLU A 145 -0.05 1.85 0.74
C GLU A 145 -0.47 3.07 -0.09
N ILE A 146 0.50 3.84 -0.59
CA ILE A 146 0.29 5.08 -1.33
C ILE A 146 0.57 4.86 -2.82
N HIS A 147 -0.50 4.74 -3.60
CA HIS A 147 -0.47 4.62 -5.06
C HIS A 147 -0.64 5.99 -5.72
N GLY A 148 0.33 6.86 -5.48
CA GLY A 148 0.54 8.10 -6.22
C GLY A 148 1.69 7.95 -7.20
N CYS A 149 1.55 8.45 -8.44
CA CYS A 149 2.60 8.39 -9.44
C CYS A 149 3.93 8.96 -8.89
N ASN A 150 4.95 8.10 -8.80
CA ASN A 150 6.28 8.43 -8.28
C ASN A 150 6.28 9.03 -6.86
N PHE A 151 5.22 8.88 -6.05
CA PHE A 151 5.15 9.54 -4.73
C PHE A 151 6.37 9.26 -3.86
N GLY A 152 6.83 8.00 -3.83
CA GLY A 152 7.99 7.58 -3.07
C GLY A 152 9.35 7.84 -3.73
N ALA A 153 9.40 8.54 -4.87
CA ALA A 153 10.63 8.72 -5.62
C ALA A 153 11.52 9.85 -5.05
N GLY A 154 12.83 9.58 -4.99
CA GLY A 154 13.85 10.55 -4.58
C GLY A 154 13.76 10.96 -3.10
N LYS A 155 14.63 11.89 -2.68
CA LYS A 155 14.70 12.36 -1.28
C LYS A 155 13.38 12.95 -0.79
N ALA A 156 12.65 13.69 -1.63
CA ALA A 156 11.36 14.26 -1.27
C ALA A 156 10.31 13.18 -1.00
N GLY A 157 10.25 12.14 -1.84
CA GLY A 157 9.35 11.00 -1.63
C GLY A 157 9.70 10.18 -0.40
N ASP A 158 10.98 9.91 -0.21
CA ASP A 158 11.50 9.22 0.96
C ASP A 158 11.09 9.93 2.28
N ASN A 159 11.32 11.24 2.35
CA ASN A 159 10.92 12.07 3.48
C ASN A 159 9.41 12.09 3.71
N ALA A 160 8.60 12.17 2.64
CA ALA A 160 7.15 12.17 2.76
C ALA A 160 6.62 10.83 3.33
N VAL A 161 7.18 9.71 2.87
CA VAL A 161 6.81 8.37 3.35
C VAL A 161 7.23 8.17 4.81
N TYR A 162 8.42 8.66 5.19
CA TYR A 162 8.87 8.68 6.58
C TYR A 162 7.90 9.49 7.46
N VAL A 163 7.57 10.73 7.10
CA VAL A 163 6.67 11.55 7.93
C VAL A 163 5.31 10.89 8.10
N LEU A 164 4.74 10.31 7.02
CA LEU A 164 3.47 9.58 7.11
C LEU A 164 3.56 8.35 8.04
N SER A 165 4.68 7.62 8.04
CA SER A 165 4.85 6.47 8.96
C SER A 165 4.89 6.90 10.42
N GLN A 166 5.50 8.06 10.71
CA GLN A 166 5.52 8.63 12.04
C GLN A 166 4.14 9.14 12.47
N VAL A 167 3.43 9.81 11.56
CA VAL A 167 2.08 10.36 11.82
C VAL A 167 1.06 9.27 12.09
N TRP A 168 1.07 8.18 11.31
CA TRP A 168 0.11 7.10 11.47
C TRP A 168 0.54 6.00 12.43
N GLY A 169 1.82 5.96 12.82
CA GLY A 169 2.35 4.92 13.70
C GLY A 169 2.37 3.53 13.07
N VAL A 170 2.37 3.42 11.74
CA VAL A 170 2.37 2.17 10.99
C VAL A 170 3.32 2.22 9.79
N PRO A 171 3.77 1.07 9.26
CA PRO A 171 4.53 1.05 8.01
C PRO A 171 3.78 1.68 6.85
N VAL A 172 4.46 2.55 6.11
CA VAL A 172 3.94 3.20 4.89
C VAL A 172 4.80 2.80 3.72
N THR A 173 4.16 2.30 2.66
CA THR A 173 4.80 1.93 1.40
C THR A 173 4.30 2.82 0.28
N ALA A 174 5.21 3.30 -0.58
CA ALA A 174 4.85 4.09 -1.76
C ALA A 174 5.59 3.62 -3.02
N GLY A 175 4.92 3.75 -4.16
CA GLY A 175 5.51 3.49 -5.47
C GLY A 175 6.52 4.57 -5.87
N VAL A 176 7.66 4.16 -6.42
CA VAL A 176 8.69 5.09 -6.94
C VAL A 176 8.57 5.34 -8.45
N PHE A 177 7.61 4.68 -9.11
CA PHE A 177 7.31 4.85 -10.54
C PHE A 177 5.85 5.27 -10.76
N MET A 178 5.49 5.51 -12.02
CA MET A 178 4.10 5.73 -12.45
C MET A 178 3.20 4.58 -12.02
N GLN A 179 2.09 4.89 -11.34
CA GLN A 179 1.11 3.92 -10.89
C GLN A 179 -0.14 4.00 -11.78
N ASN A 180 -0.64 2.86 -12.27
CA ASN A 180 -1.76 2.83 -13.22
C ASN A 180 -3.12 2.50 -12.56
N GLY A 181 -3.15 2.40 -11.23
CA GLY A 181 -4.36 2.11 -10.46
C GLY A 181 -4.77 0.64 -10.44
N ALA A 182 -3.90 -0.27 -10.91
CA ALA A 182 -4.10 -1.71 -10.74
C ALA A 182 -3.73 -2.14 -9.30
N PRO A 183 -4.20 -3.30 -8.82
CA PRO A 183 -3.72 -3.87 -7.56
C PRO A 183 -2.21 -4.12 -7.58
N GLY A 184 -1.55 -3.76 -6.47
CA GLY A 184 -0.08 -3.85 -6.34
C GLY A 184 0.65 -2.62 -6.87
N PHE A 185 1.94 -2.52 -6.56
CA PHE A 185 2.78 -1.42 -7.01
C PHE A 185 3.34 -1.68 -8.40
N GLU A 186 3.35 -0.66 -9.25
CA GLU A 186 4.11 -0.72 -10.49
C GLU A 186 5.58 -0.36 -10.24
N GLY A 187 6.46 -1.36 -10.32
CA GLY A 187 7.90 -1.19 -10.19
C GLY A 187 8.38 -1.19 -8.73
N GLY A 188 9.45 -0.45 -8.47
CA GLY A 188 10.03 -0.34 -7.13
C GLY A 188 9.16 0.44 -6.14
N THR A 189 9.41 0.20 -4.87
CA THR A 189 8.77 0.88 -3.75
C THR A 189 9.80 1.32 -2.71
N VAL A 190 9.39 2.31 -1.92
CA VAL A 190 10.05 2.70 -0.67
C VAL A 190 9.10 2.41 0.48
N THR A 191 9.62 1.92 1.60
CA THR A 191 8.84 1.64 2.81
C THR A 191 9.56 2.20 4.04
N TRP A 192 8.80 2.86 4.92
CA TRP A 192 9.26 3.26 6.26
C TRP A 192 8.33 2.70 7.32
N GLY A 193 8.90 2.15 8.40
CA GLY A 193 8.20 1.86 9.65
C GLY A 193 8.23 3.03 10.64
N PRO A 194 7.39 2.99 11.70
CA PRO A 194 7.42 3.98 12.79
C PRO A 194 8.70 3.86 13.64
N ASP A 195 9.22 2.65 13.82
CA ASP A 195 10.39 2.35 14.66
C ASP A 195 11.72 2.28 13.88
N GLU A 196 11.73 2.68 12.61
CA GLU A 196 12.94 2.63 11.79
C GLU A 196 13.71 3.95 11.88
N GLU A 197 14.89 3.91 12.52
CA GLU A 197 15.83 5.03 12.50
C GLU A 197 16.68 4.99 11.23
N GLY A 198 16.59 6.06 10.42
CA GLY A 198 17.67 6.47 9.52
C GLY A 198 17.90 5.67 8.22
N THR A 199 17.14 4.60 7.93
CA THR A 199 17.20 3.97 6.59
C THR A 199 15.86 3.41 6.09
N PRO A 200 15.37 3.82 4.92
CA PRO A 200 14.19 3.22 4.29
C PRO A 200 14.46 1.80 3.80
N ARG A 201 13.40 0.98 3.78
CA ARG A 201 13.40 -0.29 3.08
C ARG A 201 13.01 -0.08 1.61
N PHE A 202 13.99 -0.08 0.73
CA PHE A 202 13.76 -0.10 -0.71
C PHE A 202 13.55 -1.53 -1.21
N SER A 203 12.43 -1.75 -1.91
CA SER A 203 12.21 -2.96 -2.69
C SER A 203 12.14 -2.57 -4.15
N GLN A 204 13.15 -2.93 -4.94
CA GLN A 204 12.99 -2.94 -6.40
C GLN A 204 12.40 -4.30 -6.76
N ASP A 205 11.19 -4.34 -7.31
CA ASP A 205 10.74 -5.53 -8.02
C ASP A 205 11.55 -5.62 -9.34
N PRO A 206 12.48 -6.58 -9.49
CA PRO A 206 13.32 -6.68 -10.66
C PRO A 206 12.54 -7.10 -11.92
N ALA A 207 11.25 -7.46 -11.83
CA ALA A 207 10.48 -7.98 -12.95
C ALA A 207 10.01 -6.93 -13.96
N ARG A 208 10.32 -5.63 -13.79
CA ARG A 208 9.79 -4.55 -14.65
C ARG A 208 10.78 -3.50 -15.15
N THR A 209 12.09 -3.70 -14.95
CA THR A 209 13.13 -2.68 -15.22
C THR A 209 13.67 -2.62 -16.66
N ASP A 210 13.11 -3.38 -17.61
CA ASP A 210 13.61 -3.40 -18.98
C ASP A 210 13.04 -2.21 -19.79
N GLY A 211 13.53 -0.99 -19.56
CA GLY A 211 13.32 0.08 -20.55
C GLY A 211 13.61 1.54 -20.20
N ILE A 212 13.72 1.95 -18.93
CA ILE A 212 13.76 3.39 -18.57
C ILE A 212 14.98 3.76 -17.70
N MET A 213 16.08 3.00 -17.77
CA MET A 213 17.30 3.29 -17.00
C MET A 213 18.36 4.12 -17.76
N ALA A 214 18.02 4.74 -18.90
CA ALA A 214 19.00 5.51 -19.69
C ALA A 214 18.94 7.04 -19.51
N GLY A 215 18.05 7.58 -18.66
CA GLY A 215 17.77 9.03 -18.65
C GLY A 215 17.85 9.75 -17.30
N ILE A 216 17.99 9.03 -16.18
CA ILE A 216 18.08 9.64 -14.84
C ILE A 216 19.34 9.10 -14.18
N GLU A 217 20.50 9.50 -14.73
CA GLU A 217 21.74 9.48 -13.95
C GLU A 217 21.54 10.48 -12.80
N ALA A 218 21.09 9.93 -11.67
CA ALA A 218 21.12 10.59 -10.39
C ALA A 218 22.55 11.08 -10.15
N THR A 219 22.69 12.40 -10.02
CA THR A 219 23.84 13.02 -9.38
C THR A 219 23.84 12.56 -7.92
N PHE A 220 24.56 11.46 -7.70
CA PHE A 220 24.88 10.91 -6.40
C PHE A 220 25.96 11.80 -5.79
N ASP A 221 25.59 12.70 -4.87
CA ASP A 221 26.56 13.38 -4.02
C ASP A 221 26.62 12.69 -2.67
N ALA A 222 27.74 11.99 -2.43
CA ALA A 222 28.06 11.27 -1.20
C ALA A 222 28.50 12.20 -0.05
N ALA A 223 28.32 13.52 -0.15
CA ALA A 223 28.85 14.48 0.82
C ALA A 223 27.94 14.84 2.01
N SER A 224 26.65 14.46 2.05
CA SER A 224 25.71 15.03 3.03
C SER A 224 25.58 14.30 4.39
N GLY A 225 26.35 13.24 4.64
CA GLY A 225 26.62 12.78 6.01
C GLY A 225 25.52 11.94 6.66
N PHE A 226 25.96 10.78 7.16
CA PHE A 226 25.25 9.97 8.15
C PHE A 226 25.18 10.72 9.48
N TYR A 227 24.06 10.67 10.22
CA TYR A 227 24.05 11.06 11.64
C TYR A 227 23.20 10.16 12.56
N ASP A 228 23.77 10.01 13.74
CA ASP A 228 23.46 9.22 14.94
C ASP A 228 22.66 10.11 15.92
N GLY A 229 21.49 9.64 16.36
CA GLY A 229 20.71 10.30 17.41
C GLY A 229 19.22 9.99 17.38
N THR A 230 18.72 9.46 18.49
CA THR A 230 17.33 9.08 18.78
C THR A 230 16.36 10.26 18.58
N LEU A 231 15.34 10.12 17.73
CA LEU A 231 14.25 11.10 17.57
C LEU A 231 12.94 10.45 18.02
N SER A 232 12.43 10.89 19.18
CA SER A 232 11.25 10.26 19.82
C SER A 232 10.08 11.22 20.01
N ARG A 233 10.13 12.44 19.42
CA ARG A 233 9.07 13.45 19.55
C ARG A 233 8.84 14.21 18.24
N ILE A 234 7.59 14.63 18.01
CA ILE A 234 7.14 15.47 16.88
C ILE A 234 8.01 16.75 16.73
N GLU A 235 8.52 17.30 17.83
CA GLU A 235 9.44 18.45 17.84
C GLU A 235 10.80 18.17 17.15
N ASP A 236 11.22 16.90 17.06
CA ASP A 236 12.47 16.50 16.42
C ASP A 236 12.33 16.38 14.88
N ILE A 237 11.13 16.05 14.39
CA ILE A 237 10.78 16.04 12.96
C ILE A 237 10.82 17.47 12.39
N GLU A 238 10.46 18.48 13.21
CA GLU A 238 10.54 19.89 12.83
C GLU A 238 11.98 20.39 12.65
N ARG A 239 12.98 19.76 13.27
CA ARG A 239 14.38 20.11 13.03
C ARG A 239 14.91 19.51 11.73
N TRP A 240 14.50 18.28 11.40
CA TRP A 240 15.01 17.52 10.26
C TRP A 240 14.47 17.99 8.89
N LEU A 241 13.25 18.53 8.84
CA LEU A 241 12.66 19.02 7.59
C LEU A 241 13.13 20.41 7.15
N PHE A 242 13.77 21.19 8.05
CA PHE A 242 13.93 22.64 7.88
C PHE A 242 15.31 23.22 8.21
N GLU A 243 16.32 22.40 8.54
CA GLU A 243 17.73 22.85 8.64
C GLU A 243 18.53 22.28 7.44
N ASP A 244 19.08 23.20 6.61
CA ASP A 244 19.86 22.95 5.38
C ASP A 244 21.14 22.11 5.59
#